data_AF-A0A2I0BB90-F1
#
_entry.id   AF-A0A2I0BB90-F1
#
_cell.length_a   1.000
_cell.length_b   1.000
_cell.length_c   1.000
_cell.angle_alpha   90.00
_cell.angle_beta   90.00
_cell.angle_gamma   90.00
#
_symmetry.space_group_name_H-M   'P 1'
#
loop_
_entity.id
_entity.type
_entity.pdbx_description
1 polymer ?
#
loop_
_entity_poly.entity_id
_entity_poly.type
_entity_poly.pdbx_seq_one_letter_code
_entity_poly.pdbx_strand_id
1 'polypeptide(L)'
;MPAAKQLAVFLRVIAQADSYRSVCELFQHSLETVSHNFRQVLEGVLTLKDDFVVPPDSTTLCHPYIRNNSHFYPYFKDILGAIDGTHVPAIVPVHKQNRYRNRKDFISQNIMTAVSFDR
;
A
#
# COMPACT_ATOMS: atom_id res chain seq x y z
N MET A 1 -2.47 2.68 25.62
CA MET A 1 -1.18 2.02 25.28
C MET A 1 -0.20 3.12 24.90
N PRO A 2 1.08 3.10 25.32
CA PRO A 2 2.05 4.12 24.91
C PRO A 2 2.22 4.16 23.38
N ALA A 3 2.44 5.35 22.80
CA ALA A 3 2.49 5.55 21.34
C ALA A 3 3.45 4.59 20.62
N ALA A 4 4.66 4.40 21.16
CA ALA A 4 5.63 3.45 20.58
C ALA A 4 5.10 2.01 20.52
N LYS A 5 4.36 1.57 21.55
CA LYS A 5 3.76 0.23 21.57
C LYS A 5 2.57 0.13 20.61
N GLN A 6 1.80 1.21 20.42
CA GLN A 6 0.75 1.27 19.39
C GLN A 6 1.32 1.11 17.99
N LEU A 7 2.40 1.84 17.69
CA LEU A 7 3.10 1.74 16.41
C LEU A 7 3.67 0.33 16.19
N ALA A 8 4.26 -0.29 17.23
CA ALA A 8 4.76 -1.66 17.14
C ALA A 8 3.64 -2.68 16.83
N VAL A 9 2.46 -2.53 17.44
CA VAL A 9 1.27 -3.34 17.12
C VAL A 9 0.86 -3.16 15.67
N PHE A 10 0.76 -1.92 15.20
CA PHE A 10 0.41 -1.61 13.82
C PHE A 10 1.40 -2.22 12.81
N LEU A 11 2.70 -1.97 13.00
CA LEU A 11 3.77 -2.48 12.15
C LEU A 11 3.80 -4.02 12.13
N ARG A 12 3.57 -4.68 13.27
CA ARG A 12 3.52 -6.14 13.34
C ARG A 12 2.40 -6.70 12.45
N VAL A 13 1.21 -6.10 12.50
CA VAL A 13 0.06 -6.53 11.67
C VAL A 13 0.38 -6.36 10.19
N ILE A 14 0.87 -5.19 9.75
CA ILE A 14 1.05 -4.90 8.33
C ILE A 14 2.30 -5.55 7.72
N ALA A 15 3.38 -5.72 8.48
CA ALA A 15 4.65 -6.23 7.94
C ALA A 15 4.66 -7.76 7.83
N GLN A 16 3.93 -8.46 8.69
CA GLN A 16 3.93 -9.93 8.74
C GLN A 16 2.58 -10.54 8.30
N ALA A 17 1.60 -9.71 7.93
CA ALA A 17 0.21 -10.14 7.71
C ALA A 17 -0.31 -10.99 8.89
N ASP A 18 0.11 -10.60 10.10
CA ASP A 18 -0.03 -11.42 11.29
C ASP A 18 -1.49 -11.42 11.78
N SER A 19 -1.93 -12.54 12.35
CA SER A 19 -3.30 -12.61 12.86
C SER A 19 -3.45 -11.73 14.10
N TYR A 20 -4.62 -11.13 14.28
CA TYR A 20 -4.88 -10.33 15.48
C TYR A 20 -4.72 -11.16 16.76
N ARG A 21 -4.98 -12.47 16.70
CA ARG A 21 -4.77 -13.39 17.83
C ARG A 21 -3.28 -13.51 18.18
N SER A 22 -2.41 -13.68 17.19
CA SER A 22 -0.95 -13.71 17.38
C SER A 22 -0.45 -12.41 18.01
N VAL A 23 -0.98 -11.28 17.54
CA VAL A 23 -0.62 -9.94 18.05
C VAL A 23 -1.11 -9.74 19.49
N CYS A 24 -2.31 -10.20 19.83
CA CYS A 24 -2.83 -10.16 21.20
C CYS A 24 -1.91 -10.93 22.16
N GLU A 25 -1.48 -12.14 21.76
CA GLU A 25 -0.56 -12.97 22.55
C GLU A 25 0.81 -12.29 22.69
N LEU A 26 1.38 -11.78 21.61
CA LEU A 26 2.71 -11.16 21.67
C LEU A 26 2.75 -9.93 22.58
N PHE A 27 1.74 -9.07 22.49
CA PHE A 27 1.72 -7.81 23.22
C PHE A 27 0.98 -7.88 24.56
N GLN A 28 0.35 -9.03 24.86
CA GLN A 28 -0.44 -9.33 26.05
C GLN A 28 -1.55 -8.30 26.26
N HIS A 29 -2.39 -8.15 25.23
CA HIS A 29 -3.55 -7.23 25.21
C HIS A 29 -4.79 -7.91 24.64
N SER A 30 -5.96 -7.38 25.00
CA SER A 30 -7.22 -7.86 24.46
C SER A 30 -7.34 -7.56 22.95
N LEU A 31 -8.19 -8.33 22.27
CA LEU A 31 -8.51 -8.12 20.86
C LEU A 31 -9.06 -6.72 20.58
N GLU A 32 -9.92 -6.24 21.48
CA GLU A 32 -10.52 -4.90 21.41
C GLU A 32 -9.44 -3.82 21.51
N THR A 33 -8.51 -3.96 22.47
CA THR A 33 -7.40 -3.03 22.63
C THR A 33 -6.47 -3.06 21.40
N VAL A 34 -6.09 -4.24 20.90
CA VAL A 34 -5.26 -4.35 19.68
C VAL A 34 -5.97 -3.69 18.49
N SER A 35 -7.25 -4.00 18.27
CA SER A 35 -8.02 -3.43 17.16
C SER A 35 -8.16 -1.92 17.26
N HIS A 36 -8.39 -1.38 18.46
CA HIS A 36 -8.53 0.05 18.69
C HIS A 36 -7.21 0.79 18.43
N ASN A 37 -6.09 0.27 18.92
CA ASN A 37 -4.77 0.89 18.70
C ASN A 37 -4.33 0.77 17.23
N PHE A 38 -4.59 -0.36 16.56
CA PHE A 38 -4.33 -0.50 15.12
C PHE A 38 -5.08 0.58 14.32
N ARG A 39 -6.37 0.78 14.61
CA ARG A 39 -7.20 1.78 13.92
C ARG A 39 -6.69 3.20 14.12
N GLN A 40 -6.34 3.57 15.36
CA GLN A 40 -5.82 4.91 15.65
C GLN A 40 -4.54 5.21 14.87
N VAL A 41 -3.60 4.26 14.82
CA VAL A 41 -2.36 4.44 14.04
C VAL A 41 -2.66 4.48 12.55
N LEU A 42 -3.55 3.63 12.05
CA LEU A 42 -3.99 3.66 10.66
C LEU A 42 -4.57 5.03 10.27
N GLU A 43 -5.47 5.59 11.10
CA GLU A 43 -6.05 6.91 10.87
C GLU A 43 -4.98 8.00 10.83
N GLY A 44 -4.03 8.00 11.77
CA GLY A 44 -2.91 8.95 11.76
C GLY A 44 -1.96 8.78 10.57
N VAL A 45 -1.75 7.56 10.06
CA VAL A 45 -0.98 7.35 8.83
C VAL A 45 -1.76 7.88 7.62
N LEU A 46 -3.07 7.67 7.58
CA LEU A 46 -3.91 8.15 6.48
C LEU A 46 -4.00 9.68 6.42
N THR A 47 -3.79 10.41 7.52
CA THR A 47 -3.71 11.88 7.46
C THR A 47 -2.47 12.37 6.72
N LEU A 48 -1.43 11.55 6.59
CA LEU A 48 -0.20 11.89 5.85
C LEU A 48 -0.31 11.58 4.35
N LYS A 49 -1.40 10.95 3.89
CA LYS A 49 -1.49 10.46 2.51
C LYS A 49 -1.22 11.56 1.47
N ASP A 50 -1.70 12.78 1.72
CA ASP A 50 -1.65 13.88 0.76
C ASP A 50 -0.25 14.50 0.70
N ASP A 51 0.59 14.27 1.72
CA ASP A 51 1.98 14.70 1.74
C ASP A 51 2.91 13.73 0.98
N PHE A 52 2.54 12.44 0.90
CA PHE A 52 3.39 11.38 0.33
C PHE A 52 2.88 10.79 -0.99
N VAL A 53 1.58 10.86 -1.25
CA VAL A 53 0.95 10.30 -2.47
C VAL A 53 0.50 11.44 -3.36
N VAL A 54 1.46 12.02 -4.08
CA VAL A 54 1.22 13.14 -5.00
C VAL A 54 1.07 12.59 -6.42
N PRO A 55 -0.14 12.64 -7.02
CA PRO A 55 -0.31 12.24 -8.41
C PRO A 55 0.34 13.26 -9.34
N PRO A 56 0.92 12.83 -10.47
CA PRO A 56 1.38 13.76 -11.48
C PRO A 56 0.20 14.51 -12.12
N ASP A 57 0.46 15.72 -12.56
CA ASP A 57 -0.50 16.58 -13.25
C ASP A 57 -0.03 16.94 -14.68
N SER A 58 -0.83 17.73 -15.39
CA SER A 58 -0.52 18.16 -16.77
C SER A 58 0.73 19.02 -16.90
N THR A 59 1.29 19.49 -15.78
CA THR A 59 2.52 20.31 -15.74
C THR A 59 3.76 19.49 -15.38
N THR A 60 3.58 18.21 -15.04
CA THR A 60 4.69 17.32 -14.66
C THR A 60 5.62 17.09 -15.86
N LEU A 61 6.88 17.50 -15.71
CA LEU A 61 7.88 17.43 -16.76
C LEU A 61 8.57 16.05 -16.81
N CYS A 62 9.21 15.76 -17.95
CA CYS A 62 10.08 14.59 -18.10
C CYS A 62 11.13 14.57 -16.99
N HIS A 63 11.20 13.47 -16.24
CA HIS A 63 12.10 13.34 -15.12
C HIS A 63 13.59 13.45 -15.57
N PRO A 64 14.46 14.17 -14.83
CA PRO A 64 15.86 14.38 -15.21
C PRO A 64 16.65 13.09 -15.49
N TYR A 65 16.34 12.01 -14.76
CA TYR A 65 16.94 10.69 -14.97
C TYR A 65 16.74 10.15 -16.40
N ILE A 66 15.57 10.41 -16.99
CA ILE A 66 15.27 10.04 -18.38
C ILE A 66 15.87 11.06 -19.33
N ARG A 67 15.60 12.36 -19.09
CA ARG A 67 16.04 13.46 -19.97
C ARG A 67 17.55 13.49 -20.20
N ASN A 68 18.33 13.19 -19.17
CA ASN A 68 19.80 13.30 -19.22
C ASN A 68 20.49 11.99 -19.64
N ASN A 69 19.74 10.94 -19.99
CA ASN A 69 20.28 9.64 -20.38
C ASN A 69 19.97 9.35 -21.85
N SER A 70 20.99 9.29 -22.70
CA SER A 70 20.86 9.02 -24.14
C SER A 70 20.35 7.62 -24.49
N HIS A 71 20.40 6.66 -23.56
CA HIS A 71 19.78 5.36 -23.75
C HIS A 71 18.26 5.42 -23.58
N PHE A 72 17.75 6.38 -22.81
CA PHE A 72 16.31 6.50 -22.51
C PHE A 72 15.64 7.62 -23.30
N TYR A 73 16.32 8.74 -23.49
CA TYR A 73 15.83 9.83 -24.32
C TYR A 73 16.25 9.62 -25.79
N PRO A 74 15.34 9.76 -26.78
CA PRO A 74 13.98 10.29 -26.68
C PRO A 74 12.87 9.23 -26.46
N TYR A 75 13.20 7.94 -26.37
CA TYR A 75 12.23 6.84 -26.35
C TYR A 75 11.21 6.92 -25.21
N PHE A 76 11.63 7.45 -24.05
CA PHE A 76 10.81 7.58 -22.84
C PHE A 76 10.50 9.02 -22.44
N LYS A 77 10.62 9.99 -23.37
CA LYS A 77 10.52 11.43 -23.06
C LYS A 77 9.19 11.85 -22.40
N ASP A 78 8.10 11.14 -22.66
CA ASP A 78 6.75 11.45 -22.14
C ASP A 78 6.33 10.49 -21.01
N ILE A 79 7.25 9.65 -20.52
CA ILE A 79 6.97 8.73 -19.40
C ILE A 79 7.12 9.48 -18.07
N LEU A 80 6.08 9.37 -17.25
CA LEU A 80 6.04 9.94 -15.89
C LEU A 80 6.54 8.97 -14.82
N GLY A 81 6.54 7.67 -15.12
CA GLY A 81 6.86 6.65 -14.15
C GLY A 81 6.53 5.23 -14.61
N ALA A 82 6.50 4.31 -13.66
CA ALA A 82 6.07 2.95 -13.87
C ALA A 82 4.78 2.68 -13.10
N ILE A 83 3.95 1.78 -13.62
CA ILE A 83 2.77 1.26 -12.93
C ILE A 83 2.97 -0.24 -12.76
N ASP A 84 2.75 -0.72 -11.54
CA ASP A 84 2.70 -2.15 -11.26
C ASP A 84 1.48 -2.49 -10.40
N GLY A 85 1.06 -3.74 -10.43
CA GLY A 85 -0.11 -4.25 -9.72
C GLY A 85 0.24 -5.39 -8.79
N THR A 86 -0.29 -5.36 -7.57
CA THR A 86 -0.22 -6.47 -6.63
C THR A 86 -1.62 -7.00 -6.31
N HIS A 87 -1.78 -8.32 -6.32
CA HIS A 87 -3.03 -8.95 -5.95
C HIS A 87 -3.08 -9.19 -4.43
N VAL A 88 -4.00 -8.51 -3.76
CA VAL A 88 -4.29 -8.72 -2.34
C VAL A 88 -5.51 -9.65 -2.20
N PRO A 89 -5.43 -10.75 -1.42
CA PRO A 89 -6.58 -11.62 -1.18
C PRO A 89 -7.81 -10.85 -0.72
N ALA A 90 -8.96 -11.15 -1.34
CA ALA A 90 -10.21 -10.46 -1.04
C ALA A 90 -11.26 -11.45 -0.53
N ILE A 91 -11.98 -11.06 0.51
CA ILE A 91 -13.12 -11.81 1.04
C ILE A 91 -14.39 -11.12 0.57
N VAL A 92 -15.09 -11.74 -0.39
CA VAL A 92 -16.33 -11.20 -0.95
C VAL A 92 -17.41 -12.29 -1.02
N PRO A 93 -18.72 -11.91 -0.96
CA PRO A 93 -19.81 -12.87 -1.10
C PRO A 93 -19.73 -13.68 -2.40
N VAL A 94 -20.14 -14.94 -2.36
CA VAL A 94 -20.04 -15.90 -3.48
C VAL A 94 -20.59 -15.33 -4.79
N HIS A 95 -21.76 -14.70 -4.75
CA HIS A 95 -22.40 -14.09 -5.94
C HIS A 95 -21.62 -12.91 -6.55
N LYS A 96 -20.60 -12.37 -5.88
CA LYS A 96 -19.71 -11.30 -6.37
C LYS A 96 -18.33 -11.79 -6.78
N GLN A 97 -17.95 -13.03 -6.45
CA GLN A 97 -16.59 -13.55 -6.59
C GLN A 97 -16.08 -13.54 -8.04
N ASN A 98 -16.96 -13.71 -9.03
CA ASN A 98 -16.56 -13.69 -10.44
C ASN A 98 -15.80 -12.42 -10.85
N ARG A 99 -16.10 -11.27 -10.23
CA ARG A 99 -15.42 -9.99 -10.51
C ARG A 99 -14.04 -9.85 -9.85
N TYR A 100 -13.77 -10.66 -8.84
CA TYR A 100 -12.52 -10.64 -8.05
C TYR A 100 -11.65 -11.87 -8.35
N ARG A 101 -12.08 -12.74 -9.26
CA ARG A 101 -11.30 -13.89 -9.68
C ARG A 101 -10.17 -13.42 -10.58
N ASN A 102 -8.93 -13.73 -10.21
CA ASN A 102 -7.77 -13.42 -11.05
C ASN A 102 -7.40 -14.59 -11.97
N ARG A 103 -6.33 -14.40 -12.75
CA ARG A 103 -5.80 -15.38 -13.71
C ARG A 103 -5.40 -16.74 -13.10
N LYS A 104 -5.04 -16.78 -11.82
CA LYS A 104 -4.68 -18.00 -11.07
C LYS A 104 -5.88 -18.58 -10.29
N ASP A 105 -7.10 -18.17 -10.65
CA ASP A 105 -8.38 -18.63 -10.07
C ASP A 105 -8.61 -18.33 -8.58
N PHE A 106 -7.74 -17.56 -7.92
CA PHE A 106 -8.00 -17.09 -6.54
C PHE A 106 -8.77 -15.76 -6.52
N ILE A 107 -9.46 -15.52 -5.40
CA ILE A 107 -10.22 -14.28 -5.19
C ILE A 107 -9.30 -13.21 -4.62
N SER A 108 -9.10 -12.13 -5.36
CA SER A 108 -8.26 -11.00 -4.97
C SER A 108 -8.67 -9.69 -5.61
N GLN A 109 -8.24 -8.59 -5.00
CA GLN A 109 -8.29 -7.26 -5.59
C GLN A 109 -6.89 -6.94 -6.12
N ASN A 110 -6.80 -6.54 -7.39
CA ASN A 110 -5.57 -5.93 -7.89
C ASN A 110 -5.49 -4.50 -7.35
N ILE A 111 -4.39 -4.18 -6.66
CA ILE A 111 -4.05 -2.84 -6.20
C ILE A 111 -2.91 -2.36 -7.09
N MET A 112 -3.13 -1.26 -7.81
CA MET A 112 -2.14 -0.69 -8.73
C MET A 112 -1.47 0.51 -8.06
N THR A 113 -0.15 0.58 -8.18
CA THR A 113 0.65 1.70 -7.68
C THR A 113 1.44 2.29 -8.84
N ALA A 114 1.42 3.62 -8.94
CA ALA A 114 2.29 4.37 -9.83
C ALA A 114 3.48 4.90 -9.05
N VAL A 115 4.68 4.80 -9.61
CA VAL A 115 5.92 5.33 -9.02
C VAL A 115 6.62 6.21 -10.03
N SER A 116 7.15 7.35 -9.58
CA SER A 116 8.04 8.20 -10.37
C SER A 116 9.46 7.61 -10.38
N PHE A 117 10.41 8.34 -10.97
CA PHE A 117 11.84 7.99 -10.96
C PHE A 117 12.59 8.64 -9.77
N ASP A 118 11.87 9.22 -8.81
CA ASP A 118 12.44 9.75 -7.58
C ASP A 118 12.98 8.58 -6.74
N ARG A 119 14.13 8.80 -6.08
CA ARG A 119 14.79 7.81 -5.23
C ARG A 119 14.43 7.99 -3.76
#